data_AF-A0A3D4EP67-F1
#
_entry.id   AF-A0A3D4EP67-F1
#
_cell.length_a   1.000
_cell.length_b   1.000
_cell.length_c   1.000
_cell.angle_alpha   90.00
_cell.angle_beta   90.00
_cell.angle_gamma   90.00
#
_symmetry.space_group_name_H-M   'P 1'
#
loop_
_entity.id
_entity.type
_entity.pdbx_description
1 polymer ?
#
loop_
_entity_poly.entity_id
_entity_poly.type
_entity_poly.pdbx_seq_one_letter_code
_entity_poly.pdbx_strand_id
1 'polypeptide(L)'
;MKSITITGSKRESVGKKATKALRNAGEVPCVLYGGDEPVHFNAPEIAFKDLVYTPDAHTATLELDGNTYMAILQDIQFHPVTDRILHID
;
A
#
# COMPACT_ATOMS: atom_id res chain seq x y z
N MET A 1 -14.77 0.63 -14.54
CA MET A 1 -13.76 0.64 -13.47
C MET A 1 -12.46 0.19 -14.09
N LYS A 2 -11.39 0.98 -13.98
CA LYS A 2 -10.04 0.53 -14.34
C LYS A 2 -9.44 -0.09 -13.08
N SER A 3 -8.78 -1.24 -13.22
CA SER A 3 -8.07 -1.89 -12.13
C SER A 3 -6.59 -1.54 -12.24
N ILE A 4 -5.98 -1.16 -11.12
CA ILE A 4 -4.54 -0.92 -11.02
C ILE A 4 -3.92 -2.10 -10.30
N THR A 5 -2.89 -2.69 -10.92
CA THR A 5 -2.14 -3.77 -10.29
C THR A 5 -1.01 -3.18 -9.44
N ILE A 6 -0.96 -3.57 -8.17
CA ILE A 6 0.10 -3.19 -7.23
C ILE A 6 0.81 -4.45 -6.79
N THR A 7 2.08 -4.56 -7.16
CA THR A 7 2.94 -5.66 -6.72
C THR A 7 3.67 -5.23 -5.45
N GLY A 8 3.63 -6.09 -4.44
CA GLY A 8 4.27 -5.83 -3.16
C GLY A 8 4.70 -7.13 -2.47
N SER A 9 5.22 -6.99 -1.27
CA SER A 9 5.72 -8.12 -0.47
C SER A 9 5.12 -8.09 0.93
N LYS A 10 4.73 -9.25 1.45
CA LYS A 10 4.26 -9.35 2.83
C LYS A 10 5.38 -8.96 3.79
N ARG A 11 4.97 -8.36 4.91
CA ARG A 11 5.91 -7.88 5.94
C ARG A 11 6.06 -8.92 7.03
N GLU A 12 7.26 -9.45 7.17
CA GLU A 12 7.59 -10.36 8.28
C GLU A 12 7.76 -9.61 9.62
N SER A 13 8.23 -8.35 9.56
CA SER A 13 8.48 -7.54 10.75
C SER A 13 7.64 -6.26 10.77
N VAL A 14 6.90 -6.11 11.87
CA VAL A 14 6.10 -4.94 12.21
C VAL A 14 6.77 -4.15 13.34
N GLY A 15 6.52 -2.84 13.37
CA GLY A 15 7.02 -1.95 14.42
C GLY A 15 7.91 -0.81 13.90
N LYS A 16 8.28 0.10 14.81
CA LYS A 16 8.89 1.40 14.48
C LYS A 16 10.17 1.29 13.65
N LYS A 17 11.08 0.38 14.00
CA LYS A 17 12.39 0.24 13.33
C LYS A 17 12.23 -0.30 11.90
N ALA A 18 11.45 -1.36 11.73
CA ALA A 18 11.17 -1.95 10.42
C ALA A 18 10.46 -0.97 9.50
N THR A 19 9.41 -0.29 9.99
CA THR A 19 8.68 0.71 9.21
C THR A 19 9.56 1.89 8.80
N LYS A 20 10.47 2.34 9.68
CA LYS A 20 11.42 3.41 9.33
C LYS A 20 12.39 2.98 8.22
N ALA A 21 12.87 1.74 8.26
CA ALA A 21 13.76 1.21 7.23
C ALA A 21 13.07 1.13 5.86
N LEU A 22 11.82 0.65 5.81
CA LEU A 22 11.01 0.60 4.58
C LEU A 22 10.81 1.98 3.96
N ARG A 23 10.37 2.98 4.76
CA ARG A 23 10.17 4.35 4.26
C ARG A 23 11.46 4.99 3.72
N ASN A 24 12.59 4.70 4.36
CA ASN A 24 13.90 5.16 3.89
C ASN A 24 14.32 4.49 2.57
N ALA A 25 13.85 3.26 2.31
CA ALA A 25 14.06 2.55 1.06
C ALA A 25 13.09 2.96 -0.07
N GLY A 26 12.15 3.87 0.19
CA GLY A 26 11.12 4.28 -0.78
C GLY A 26 9.90 3.37 -0.81
N GLU A 27 9.79 2.45 0.15
CA GLU A 27 8.66 1.54 0.30
C GLU A 27 7.59 2.14 1.22
N VAL A 28 6.33 1.93 0.88
CA VAL A 28 5.17 2.35 1.67
C VAL A 28 4.60 1.15 2.42
N PRO A 29 4.53 1.19 3.76
CA PRO A 29 3.85 0.16 4.54
C PRO A 29 2.34 0.25 4.33
N CYS A 30 1.69 -0.89 4.10
CA CYS A 30 0.27 -0.97 3.81
C CYS A 30 -0.42 -2.08 4.63
N VAL A 31 -1.74 -2.00 4.78
CA VAL A 31 -2.55 -3.02 5.44
C VAL A 31 -3.80 -3.31 4.61
N LEU A 32 -3.92 -4.56 4.14
CA LEU A 32 -5.17 -5.05 3.56
C LEU A 32 -6.02 -5.67 4.67
N TYR A 33 -7.29 -5.27 4.79
CA TYR A 33 -8.26 -5.86 5.73
C TYR A 33 -9.63 -6.06 5.08
N GLY A 34 -10.58 -6.65 5.84
CA GLY A 34 -11.94 -6.93 5.39
C GLY A 34 -12.18 -8.39 4.97
N GLY A 35 -11.13 -9.22 4.95
CA GLY A 35 -11.22 -10.69 4.89
C GLY A 35 -11.10 -11.33 6.27
N ASP A 36 -10.66 -12.58 6.32
CA ASP A 36 -10.48 -13.33 7.57
C ASP A 36 -9.40 -12.73 8.47
N GLU A 37 -8.23 -12.40 7.90
CA GLU A 37 -7.09 -11.86 8.62
C GLU A 37 -6.50 -10.63 7.90
N PRO A 38 -6.06 -9.59 8.65
CA PRO A 38 -5.34 -8.47 8.07
C PRO A 38 -3.98 -8.89 7.50
N VAL A 39 -3.68 -8.45 6.28
CA VAL A 39 -2.40 -8.71 5.62
C VAL A 39 -1.55 -7.44 5.64
N HIS A 40 -0.44 -7.47 6.37
CA HIS A 40 0.55 -6.40 6.35
C HIS A 40 1.51 -6.60 5.18
N PHE A 41 1.60 -5.61 4.29
CA PHE A 41 2.48 -5.66 3.14
C PHE A 41 3.19 -4.32 2.93
N ASN A 42 4.10 -4.29 1.97
CA ASN A 42 4.75 -3.06 1.52
C ASN A 42 4.86 -3.07 -0.01
N ALA A 43 4.83 -1.89 -0.61
CA ALA A 43 5.04 -1.71 -2.03
C ALA A 43 5.70 -0.35 -2.32
N PRO A 44 6.35 -0.18 -3.48
CA PRO A 44 7.03 1.07 -3.82
C PRO A 44 6.06 2.24 -3.87
N GLU A 45 6.47 3.41 -3.37
CA GLU A 45 5.63 4.62 -3.34
C GLU A 45 5.06 4.98 -4.73
N ILE A 46 5.84 4.74 -5.79
CA ILE A 46 5.45 5.04 -7.17
C ILE A 46 4.31 4.17 -7.70
N ALA A 47 4.13 2.96 -7.14
CA ALA A 47 3.06 2.04 -7.54
C ALA A 47 1.66 2.60 -7.21
N PHE A 48 1.57 3.51 -6.24
CA PHE A 48 0.32 4.11 -5.79
C PHE A 48 -0.05 5.38 -6.56
N LYS A 49 0.82 5.89 -7.44
CA LYS A 49 0.62 7.19 -8.08
C LYS A 49 -0.71 7.28 -8.83
N ASP A 50 -1.01 6.27 -9.64
CA ASP A 50 -2.23 6.26 -10.45
C ASP A 50 -3.47 5.95 -9.61
N LEU A 51 -3.31 5.31 -8.45
CA LEU A 51 -4.39 5.04 -7.50
C LEU A 51 -4.78 6.28 -6.69
N VAL A 52 -3.79 7.10 -6.32
CA VAL A 52 -3.97 8.23 -5.37
C VAL A 52 -4.25 9.54 -6.09
N TYR A 53 -3.58 9.81 -7.22
CA TYR A 53 -3.59 11.13 -7.87
C TYR A 53 -4.50 11.20 -9.10
N THR A 54 -5.44 10.26 -9.23
CA THR A 54 -6.45 10.28 -10.28
C THR A 54 -7.85 10.45 -9.67
N PRO A 55 -8.76 11.16 -10.35
CA PRO A 55 -10.12 11.37 -9.85
C PRO A 55 -11.03 10.15 -10.06
N ASP A 56 -10.52 9.09 -10.68
CA ASP A 56 -11.29 7.92 -11.06
C ASP A 56 -11.47 6.99 -9.85
N ALA A 57 -12.67 6.43 -9.68
CA ALA A 57 -12.88 5.35 -8.71
C ALA A 57 -12.10 4.10 -9.17
N HIS A 58 -11.08 3.72 -8.42
CA HIS A 58 -10.15 2.65 -8.76
C HIS A 58 -10.25 1.51 -7.75
N THR A 59 -10.39 0.30 -8.29
CA THR A 59 -10.14 -0.94 -7.55
C THR A 59 -8.66 -1.29 -7.73
N ALA A 60 -8.03 -1.80 -6.68
CA ALA A 60 -6.65 -2.26 -6.72
C ALA A 60 -6.60 -3.78 -6.76
N THR A 61 -5.80 -4.34 -7.65
CA THR A 61 -5.41 -5.75 -7.65
C THR A 61 -4.04 -5.85 -6.99
N LEU A 62 -3.98 -6.43 -5.79
CA LEU A 62 -2.74 -6.58 -5.03
C LEU A 62 -2.13 -7.94 -5.34
N GLU A 63 -0.90 -7.97 -5.85
CA GLU A 63 -0.12 -9.19 -6.04
C GLU A 63 0.95 -9.28 -4.95
N LEU A 64 0.70 -10.16 -3.97
CA LEU A 64 1.54 -10.32 -2.77
C LEU A 64 2.02 -11.77 -2.66
N ASP A 65 3.31 -11.98 -2.89
CA ASP A 65 3.97 -13.29 -2.75
C ASP A 65 3.22 -14.44 -3.43
N GLY A 66 2.77 -14.21 -4.67
CA GLY A 66 2.04 -15.19 -5.48
C GLY A 66 0.53 -15.28 -5.20
N ASN A 67 0.01 -14.50 -4.25
CA ASN A 67 -1.43 -14.40 -4.00
C ASN A 67 -1.98 -13.11 -4.61
N THR A 68 -3.18 -13.19 -5.19
CA THR A 68 -3.88 -12.03 -5.76
C THR A 68 -5.06 -11.66 -4.88
N TYR A 69 -5.14 -10.39 -4.50
CA TYR A 69 -6.26 -9.83 -3.75
C TYR A 69 -6.92 -8.71 -4.53
N MET A 70 -8.23 -8.57 -4.42
CA MET A 70 -8.96 -7.41 -4.94
C MET A 70 -9.36 -6.54 -3.77
N ALA A 71 -8.97 -5.26 -3.81
CA ALA A 71 -9.18 -4.30 -2.74
C ALA A 71 -9.68 -2.98 -3.30
N ILE A 72 -10.20 -2.14 -2.40
CA ILE A 72 -10.48 -0.74 -2.66
C ILE A 72 -9.67 0.09 -1.67
N LEU A 73 -9.18 1.23 -2.12
CA LEU A 73 -8.46 2.17 -1.28
C LEU A 73 -9.41 2.77 -0.23
N GLN A 74 -9.06 2.64 1.05
CA GLN A 74 -9.91 3.07 2.15
C GLN A 74 -9.35 4.28 2.90
N ASP A 75 -8.04 4.30 3.19
CA ASP A 75 -7.37 5.45 3.83
C ASP A 75 -5.95 5.68 3.30
N ILE A 76 -5.50 6.93 3.31
CA ILE A 76 -4.12 7.31 2.99
C ILE A 76 -3.62 8.32 4.02
N GLN A 77 -2.44 8.04 4.56
CA GLN A 77 -1.74 8.98 5.43
C GLN A 77 -0.60 9.64 4.67
N PHE A 78 -0.54 10.96 4.71
CA PHE A 78 0.51 11.76 4.10
C PHE A 78 1.44 12.37 5.15
N HIS A 79 2.68 12.60 4.75
CA HIS A 79 3.61 13.39 5.55
C HIS A 79 3.14 14.85 5.56
N PRO A 80 3.04 15.52 6.72
CA PRO A 80 2.39 16.84 6.86
C PRO A 80 3.13 18.02 6.18
N VAL A 81 4.21 17.77 5.44
CA VAL A 81 5.07 18.82 4.88
C VAL A 81 5.60 18.43 3.51
N THR A 82 6.00 17.17 3.33
CA THR A 82 6.55 16.68 2.06
C THR A 82 5.50 16.01 1.18
N ASP A 83 4.27 15.85 1.69
CA ASP A 83 3.16 15.14 1.04
C ASP A 83 3.50 13.72 0.57
N ARG A 84 4.57 13.13 1.11
CA ARG A 84 4.93 11.74 0.85
C ARG A 84 3.95 10.79 1.49
N ILE A 85 3.66 9.67 0.83
CA ILE A 85 2.77 8.66 1.37
C ILE A 85 3.46 7.95 2.54
N LEU A 86 2.81 7.93 3.70
CA LEU A 86 3.32 7.29 4.92
C LEU A 86 2.69 5.92 5.18
N HIS A 87 1.42 5.76 4.81
CA HIS A 87 0.63 4.54 5.03
C HIS A 87 -0.55 4.50 4.07
N ILE A 88 -0.96 3.28 3.69
CA ILE A 88 -2.17 3.01 2.92
C ILE A 88 -2.92 1.84 3.55
N ASP A 89 -4.25 1.99 3.58
CA ASP A 89 -5.22 0.97 3.96
C ASP A 89 -6.05 0.56 2.74
#